data_AF-A0A7W4VSE5-F1
#
_entry.id   AF-A0A7W4VSE5-F1
#
_cell.length_a   1.000
_cell.length_b   1.000
_cell.length_c   1.000
_cell.angle_alpha   90.00
_cell.angle_beta   90.00
_cell.angle_gamma   90.00
#
_symmetry.space_group_name_H-M   'P 1'
#
loop_
_entity.id
_entity.type
_entity.pdbx_description
1 polymer ?
#
loop_
_entity_poly.entity_id
_entity_poly.type
_entity_poly.pdbx_seq_one_letter_code
_entity_poly.pdbx_strand_id
1 'polypeptide(L)'
;MAASTNRRLVDAAMTLFAEQGFESTSVEDIAARAGVGRTTFFRRFPTKEDVVFPDHDGLLEKVGARLATGTAATARTALEEASGIVLAHYLAEGETARQRYRLTRTVAPLRHRELASVHRYFRLFSHHLRAWLGDAPEAALRAELTASSVITAHNHVLRSWLRGETEDPEAALSAALDLALTGLEPRRAALPGPVTVVVTTGTTDVDAVVGQVRRALLAPGSGPGHGVPETRERPAG
;
A
#
# COMPACT_ATOMS: atom_id res chain seq x y z
N MET A 1 12.53 -28.46 -3.56
CA MET A 1 11.40 -29.42 -3.66
C MET A 1 10.10 -28.95 -3.02
N ALA A 2 10.13 -28.18 -1.92
CA ALA A 2 8.90 -27.75 -1.24
C ALA A 2 8.04 -26.76 -2.05
N ALA A 3 8.65 -25.82 -2.77
CA ALA A 3 7.92 -24.84 -3.59
C ALA A 3 7.11 -25.50 -4.72
N SER A 4 7.61 -26.57 -5.34
CA SER A 4 6.87 -27.26 -6.41
C SER A 4 5.66 -28.03 -5.88
N THR A 5 5.74 -28.61 -4.69
CA THR A 5 4.60 -29.33 -4.09
C THR A 5 3.48 -28.38 -3.62
N ASN A 6 3.81 -27.20 -3.05
CA ASN A 6 2.76 -26.22 -2.72
C ASN A 6 2.05 -25.74 -3.98
N ARG A 7 2.82 -25.40 -5.03
CA ARG A 7 2.24 -25.00 -6.31
C ARG A 7 1.32 -26.07 -6.88
N ARG A 8 1.76 -27.34 -6.96
CA ARG A 8 0.91 -28.46 -7.42
C ARG A 8 -0.38 -28.61 -6.62
N LEU A 9 -0.32 -28.47 -5.30
CA LEU A 9 -1.48 -28.55 -4.42
C LEU A 9 -2.46 -27.41 -4.64
N VAL A 10 -1.96 -26.17 -4.76
CA VAL A 10 -2.77 -24.98 -5.06
C VAL A 10 -3.40 -25.10 -6.44
N ASP A 11 -2.62 -25.43 -7.48
CA ASP A 11 -3.11 -25.58 -8.84
C ASP A 11 -4.21 -26.65 -8.92
N ALA A 12 -3.99 -27.81 -8.27
CA ALA A 12 -4.98 -28.88 -8.19
C ALA A 12 -6.27 -28.43 -7.47
N ALA A 13 -6.13 -27.74 -6.33
CA ALA A 13 -7.26 -27.25 -5.57
C ALA A 13 -8.07 -26.22 -6.36
N MET A 14 -7.42 -25.19 -6.91
CA MET A 14 -8.07 -24.14 -7.68
C MET A 14 -8.77 -24.69 -8.92
N THR A 15 -8.17 -25.69 -9.58
CA THR A 15 -8.79 -26.37 -10.72
C THR A 15 -10.05 -27.14 -10.30
N LEU A 16 -9.97 -27.96 -9.24
CA LEU A 16 -11.13 -28.70 -8.75
C LEU A 16 -12.25 -27.77 -8.25
N PHE A 17 -11.90 -26.70 -7.54
CA PHE A 17 -12.88 -25.71 -7.10
C PHE A 17 -13.61 -25.04 -8.27
N ALA A 18 -12.93 -24.84 -9.41
CA ALA A 18 -13.54 -24.33 -10.63
C ALA A 18 -14.40 -25.39 -11.35
N GLU A 19 -13.96 -26.65 -11.37
CA GLU A 19 -14.64 -27.76 -12.06
C GLU A 19 -15.93 -28.21 -11.35
N GLN A 20 -15.91 -28.34 -10.01
CA GLN A 20 -17.00 -28.94 -9.24
C GLN A 20 -17.45 -28.15 -7.99
N GLY A 21 -16.79 -27.03 -7.69
CA GLY A 21 -17.13 -26.17 -6.54
C GLY A 21 -16.41 -26.54 -5.25
N PHE A 22 -16.22 -25.55 -4.37
CA PHE A 22 -15.45 -25.70 -3.13
C PHE A 22 -16.00 -26.78 -2.19
N GLU A 23 -17.31 -26.83 -1.99
CA GLU A 23 -17.93 -27.78 -1.05
C GLU A 23 -17.84 -29.22 -1.52
N SER A 24 -17.95 -29.45 -2.83
CA SER A 24 -17.88 -30.78 -3.45
C SER A 24 -16.46 -31.29 -3.66
N THR A 25 -15.43 -30.52 -3.32
CA THR A 25 -14.02 -30.94 -3.39
C THR A 25 -13.50 -31.37 -2.01
N SER A 26 -13.00 -32.60 -1.92
CA SER A 26 -12.34 -33.13 -0.73
C SER A 26 -10.82 -32.88 -0.75
N VAL A 27 -10.17 -33.00 0.42
CA VAL A 27 -8.70 -32.92 0.52
C VAL A 27 -8.05 -34.10 -0.20
N GLU A 28 -8.70 -35.25 -0.21
CA GLU A 28 -8.30 -36.46 -0.91
C GLU A 28 -8.26 -36.22 -2.43
N ASP A 29 -9.29 -35.59 -3.00
CA ASP A 29 -9.34 -35.25 -4.43
C ASP A 29 -8.17 -34.34 -4.83
N ILE A 30 -7.92 -33.32 -4.00
CA ILE A 30 -6.82 -32.37 -4.23
C ILE A 30 -5.48 -33.09 -4.17
N ALA A 31 -5.26 -33.90 -3.13
CA ALA A 31 -4.00 -34.62 -2.95
C ALA A 31 -3.75 -35.62 -4.11
N ALA A 32 -4.79 -36.37 -4.51
CA ALA A 32 -4.74 -37.30 -5.62
C ALA A 32 -4.40 -36.58 -6.93
N ARG A 33 -5.11 -35.48 -7.26
CA ARG A 33 -4.85 -34.68 -8.46
C ARG A 33 -3.44 -34.07 -8.45
N ALA A 34 -2.99 -33.61 -7.29
CA ALA A 34 -1.64 -33.06 -7.13
C ALA A 34 -0.54 -34.13 -7.16
N GLY A 35 -0.88 -35.43 -7.15
CA GLY A 35 0.09 -36.52 -7.10
C GLY A 35 0.87 -36.57 -5.79
N VAL A 36 0.19 -36.36 -4.66
CA VAL A 36 0.75 -36.46 -3.30
C VAL A 36 -0.22 -37.19 -2.37
N GLY A 37 0.28 -37.70 -1.24
CA GLY A 37 -0.58 -38.31 -0.22
C GLY A 37 -1.27 -37.27 0.67
N ARG A 38 -2.40 -37.63 1.28
CA ARG A 38 -3.18 -36.83 2.25
C ARG A 38 -2.32 -36.25 3.39
N THR A 39 -1.41 -37.04 3.96
CA THR A 39 -0.48 -36.57 5.02
C THR A 39 0.43 -35.45 4.52
N THR A 40 0.78 -35.44 3.24
CA THR A 40 1.57 -34.35 2.63
C THR A 40 0.73 -33.09 2.43
N PHE A 41 -0.56 -33.20 2.12
CA PHE A 41 -1.46 -32.05 2.13
C PHE A 41 -1.48 -31.38 3.51
N PHE A 42 -1.83 -32.13 4.56
CA PHE A 42 -2.00 -31.57 5.91
C PHE A 42 -0.72 -31.03 6.54
N ARG A 43 0.45 -31.55 6.14
CA ARG A 43 1.75 -30.97 6.52
C ARG A 43 1.96 -29.57 5.96
N ARG A 44 1.30 -29.23 4.84
CA ARG A 44 1.41 -27.92 4.18
C ARG A 44 0.27 -27.00 4.51
N PHE A 45 -0.93 -27.55 4.59
CA PHE A 45 -2.19 -26.83 4.72
C PHE A 45 -3.02 -27.52 5.79
N PRO A 46 -3.09 -26.96 7.01
CA PRO A 46 -3.84 -27.57 8.13
C PRO A 46 -5.31 -27.85 7.80
N THR A 47 -5.92 -27.05 6.94
CA THR A 47 -7.32 -27.12 6.51
C THR A 47 -7.45 -27.02 4.98
N LYS A 48 -8.63 -27.34 4.44
CA LYS A 48 -8.93 -27.17 3.00
C LYS A 48 -8.86 -25.68 2.62
N GLU A 49 -9.29 -24.80 3.51
CA GLU A 49 -9.28 -23.35 3.34
C GLU A 49 -7.86 -22.79 3.24
N ASP A 50 -6.88 -23.38 3.94
CA ASP A 50 -5.48 -22.93 3.90
C ASP A 50 -4.89 -22.99 2.49
N VAL A 51 -5.31 -23.96 1.66
CA VAL A 51 -4.79 -24.11 0.28
C VAL A 51 -5.18 -22.94 -0.62
N VAL A 52 -6.26 -22.23 -0.28
CA VAL A 52 -6.75 -21.07 -1.04
C VAL A 52 -5.88 -19.84 -0.80
N PHE A 53 -5.19 -19.76 0.34
CA PHE A 53 -4.35 -18.63 0.74
C PHE A 53 -2.88 -19.04 0.91
N PRO A 54 -2.23 -19.58 -0.14
CA PRO A 54 -0.82 -19.96 -0.03
C PRO A 54 0.03 -18.72 0.28
N ASP A 55 0.99 -18.87 1.20
CA ASP A 55 2.02 -17.86 1.50
C ASP A 55 1.50 -16.53 2.10
N HIS A 56 0.26 -16.45 2.61
CA HIS A 56 -0.22 -15.21 3.24
C HIS A 56 0.58 -14.81 4.48
N ASP A 57 1.05 -15.78 5.27
CA ASP A 57 1.87 -15.51 6.43
C ASP A 57 3.28 -15.05 6.02
N GLY A 58 3.87 -15.65 4.98
CA GLY A 58 5.14 -15.19 4.40
C GLY A 58 5.04 -13.80 3.77
N LEU A 59 3.89 -13.46 3.18
CA LEU A 59 3.61 -12.10 2.72
C LEU A 59 3.56 -11.10 3.88
N LEU A 60 2.86 -11.45 4.97
CA LEU A 60 2.81 -10.61 6.17
C LEU A 60 4.21 -10.41 6.79
N GLU A 61 5.05 -11.44 6.79
CA GLU A 61 6.45 -11.33 7.24
C GLU A 61 7.25 -10.37 6.38
N LYS A 62 7.15 -10.43 5.04
CA LYS A 62 7.84 -9.49 4.13
C LYS A 62 7.40 -8.05 4.35
N VAL A 63 6.09 -7.83 4.49
CA VAL A 63 5.51 -6.52 4.79
C VAL A 63 6.01 -6.02 6.15
N GLY A 64 5.98 -6.88 7.18
CA GLY A 64 6.46 -6.54 8.53
C GLY A 64 7.95 -6.20 8.54
N ALA A 65 8.77 -6.97 7.83
CA ALA A 65 10.19 -6.70 7.67
C ALA A 65 10.42 -5.33 7.00
N ARG A 66 9.61 -4.98 5.99
CA ARG A 66 9.70 -3.67 5.35
C ARG A 66 9.29 -2.52 6.28
N LEU A 67 8.22 -2.70 7.05
CA LEU A 67 7.78 -1.68 8.01
C LEU A 67 8.76 -1.56 9.19
N ALA A 68 9.44 -2.62 9.59
CA ALA A 68 10.44 -2.59 10.65
C ALA A 68 11.63 -1.67 10.34
N THR A 69 11.91 -1.36 9.06
CA THR A 69 12.97 -0.42 8.67
C THR A 69 12.49 1.03 8.60
N GLY A 70 11.20 1.28 8.78
CA GLY A 70 10.61 2.62 8.75
C GLY A 70 10.88 3.43 10.02
N THR A 71 10.74 4.74 9.89
CA THR A 71 10.80 5.72 10.99
C THR A 71 9.73 6.78 10.76
N ALA A 72 9.54 7.73 11.69
CA ALA A 72 8.66 8.87 11.47
C ALA A 72 9.00 9.65 10.18
N ALA A 73 10.30 9.83 9.90
CA ALA A 73 10.77 10.58 8.73
C ALA A 73 10.55 9.82 7.40
N THR A 74 10.47 8.50 7.45
CA THR A 74 10.33 7.63 6.26
C THR A 74 8.99 6.89 6.22
N ALA A 75 8.03 7.30 7.06
CA ALA A 75 6.77 6.60 7.25
C ALA A 75 5.98 6.46 5.93
N ARG A 76 5.85 7.55 5.17
CA ARG A 76 5.19 7.57 3.86
C ARG A 76 5.76 6.49 2.93
N THR A 77 7.07 6.56 2.66
CA THR A 77 7.77 5.61 1.79
C THR A 77 7.66 4.17 2.29
N ALA A 78 7.76 3.94 3.60
CA ALA A 78 7.59 2.61 4.18
C ALA A 78 6.18 2.05 3.98
N LEU A 79 5.13 2.87 4.11
CA LEU A 79 3.74 2.47 3.88
C LEU A 79 3.46 2.20 2.39
N GLU A 80 4.02 3.03 1.51
CA GLU A 80 3.92 2.87 0.05
C GLU A 80 4.57 1.55 -0.40
N GLU A 81 5.83 1.31 -0.01
CA GLU A 81 6.52 0.07 -0.36
C GLU A 81 5.86 -1.17 0.26
N ALA A 82 5.40 -1.09 1.52
CA ALA A 82 4.70 -2.19 2.17
C ALA A 82 3.37 -2.53 1.49
N SER A 83 2.63 -1.52 1.01
CA SER A 83 1.40 -1.71 0.23
C SER A 83 1.71 -2.25 -1.17
N GLY A 84 2.81 -1.80 -1.78
CA GLY A 84 3.32 -2.27 -3.06
C GLY A 84 3.72 -3.74 -3.04
N ILE A 85 4.35 -4.22 -1.96
CA ILE A 85 4.67 -5.66 -1.78
C ILE A 85 3.41 -6.53 -1.87
N VAL A 86 2.32 -6.11 -1.24
CA VAL A 86 1.05 -6.84 -1.30
C VAL A 86 0.47 -6.79 -2.70
N LEU A 87 0.42 -5.62 -3.33
CA LEU A 87 -0.09 -5.51 -4.69
C LEU A 87 0.71 -6.40 -5.66
N ALA A 88 2.03 -6.29 -5.67
CA ALA A 88 2.92 -7.07 -6.53
C ALA A 88 2.73 -8.58 -6.35
N HIS A 89 2.50 -9.04 -5.12
CA HIS A 89 2.18 -10.44 -4.86
C HIS A 89 0.89 -10.89 -5.57
N TYR A 90 -0.20 -10.13 -5.45
CA TYR A 90 -1.45 -10.45 -6.13
C TYR A 90 -1.34 -10.35 -7.65
N LEU A 91 -0.59 -9.37 -8.17
CA LEU A 91 -0.33 -9.23 -9.61
C LEU A 91 0.45 -10.43 -10.15
N ALA A 92 1.47 -10.90 -9.42
CA ALA A 92 2.26 -12.06 -9.81
C ALA A 92 1.46 -13.37 -9.81
N GLU A 93 0.43 -13.49 -8.96
CA GLU A 93 -0.49 -14.62 -8.95
C GLU A 93 -1.53 -14.58 -10.09
N GLY A 94 -1.85 -13.38 -10.59
CA GLY A 94 -2.72 -13.20 -11.76
C GLY A 94 -4.10 -13.85 -11.60
N GLU A 95 -4.41 -14.81 -12.46
CA GLU A 95 -5.72 -15.48 -12.48
C GLU A 95 -6.00 -16.27 -11.20
N THR A 96 -4.98 -16.83 -10.55
CA THR A 96 -5.15 -17.53 -9.26
C THR A 96 -5.70 -16.59 -8.19
N ALA A 97 -5.20 -15.35 -8.14
CA ALA A 97 -5.72 -14.33 -7.23
C ALA A 97 -7.17 -13.94 -7.57
N ARG A 98 -7.52 -13.85 -8.86
CA ARG A 98 -8.91 -13.58 -9.29
C ARG A 98 -9.86 -14.72 -8.94
N GLN A 99 -9.45 -15.97 -9.14
CA GLN A 99 -10.23 -17.13 -8.73
C GLN A 99 -10.43 -17.16 -7.21
N ARG A 100 -9.38 -16.89 -6.43
CA ARG A 100 -9.46 -16.75 -4.97
C ARG A 100 -10.50 -15.70 -4.58
N TYR A 101 -10.45 -14.52 -5.21
CA TYR A 101 -11.39 -13.44 -4.95
C TYR A 101 -12.85 -13.83 -5.26
N ARG A 102 -13.10 -14.60 -6.32
CA ARG A 102 -14.45 -15.14 -6.59
C ARG A 102 -14.91 -16.06 -5.48
N LEU A 103 -14.05 -16.97 -5.01
CA LEU A 103 -14.35 -17.92 -3.95
C LEU A 103 -14.64 -17.21 -2.62
N THR A 104 -13.85 -16.21 -2.21
CA THR A 104 -14.09 -15.51 -0.94
C THR A 104 -15.39 -14.70 -0.92
N ARG A 105 -15.93 -14.33 -2.08
CA ARG A 105 -17.23 -13.66 -2.17
C ARG A 105 -18.42 -14.61 -2.04
N THR A 106 -18.26 -15.89 -2.36
CA THR A 106 -19.37 -16.86 -2.41
C THR A 106 -19.30 -17.91 -1.30
N VAL A 107 -18.12 -18.19 -0.74
CA VAL A 107 -17.90 -19.23 0.25
C VAL A 107 -17.62 -18.61 1.62
N ALA A 108 -18.54 -18.81 2.58
CA ALA A 108 -18.50 -18.13 3.88
C ALA A 108 -17.23 -18.43 4.72
N PRO A 109 -16.75 -19.69 4.85
CA PRO A 109 -15.49 -19.97 5.55
C PRO A 109 -14.29 -19.19 4.98
N LEU A 110 -14.19 -19.09 3.65
CA LEU A 110 -13.12 -18.36 2.98
C LEU A 110 -13.23 -16.85 3.20
N ARG A 111 -14.46 -16.31 3.20
CA ARG A 111 -14.70 -14.90 3.52
C ARG A 111 -14.28 -14.55 4.95
N HIS A 112 -14.62 -15.39 5.93
CA HIS A 112 -14.22 -15.16 7.32
C HIS A 112 -12.70 -15.18 7.47
N ARG A 113 -12.03 -16.09 6.77
CA ARG A 113 -10.58 -16.18 6.73
C ARG A 113 -9.95 -14.94 6.09
N GLU A 114 -10.50 -14.42 4.99
CA GLU A 114 -10.03 -13.18 4.38
C GLU A 114 -10.15 -11.99 5.35
N LEU A 115 -11.29 -11.84 6.04
CA LEU A 115 -11.49 -10.79 7.04
C LEU A 115 -10.47 -10.88 8.18
N ALA A 116 -10.18 -12.09 8.66
CA ALA A 116 -9.14 -12.30 9.67
C ALA A 116 -7.76 -11.89 9.16
N SER A 117 -7.42 -12.20 7.91
CA SER A 117 -6.14 -11.78 7.28
C SER A 117 -6.04 -10.26 7.12
N VAL A 118 -7.11 -9.59 6.66
CA VAL A 118 -7.16 -8.12 6.58
C VAL A 118 -6.97 -7.49 7.95
N HIS A 119 -7.58 -8.07 8.99
CA HIS A 119 -7.39 -7.57 10.36
C HIS A 119 -5.96 -7.77 10.87
N ARG A 120 -5.29 -8.90 10.56
CA ARG A 120 -3.86 -9.09 10.89
C ARG A 120 -3.00 -8.03 10.20
N TYR A 121 -3.28 -7.73 8.94
CA TYR A 121 -2.60 -6.68 8.18
C TYR A 121 -2.79 -5.29 8.82
N PHE A 122 -4.02 -4.97 9.25
CA PHE A 122 -4.31 -3.74 10.01
C PHE A 122 -3.51 -3.63 11.31
N ARG A 123 -3.46 -4.71 12.10
CA ARG A 123 -2.68 -4.72 13.34
C ARG A 123 -1.19 -4.53 13.09
N LEU A 124 -0.66 -5.07 12.00
CA LEU A 124 0.75 -4.92 11.63
C LEU A 124 1.08 -3.45 11.31
N PHE A 125 0.29 -2.80 10.45
CA PHE A 125 0.50 -1.40 10.08
C PHE A 125 0.37 -0.46 11.28
N SER A 126 -0.72 -0.59 12.05
CA SER A 126 -0.95 0.23 13.24
C SER A 126 0.13 0.08 14.30
N HIS A 127 0.68 -1.13 14.48
CA HIS A 127 1.80 -1.38 15.39
C HIS A 127 3.05 -0.56 15.01
N HIS A 128 3.49 -0.63 13.75
CA HIS A 128 4.68 0.10 13.30
C HIS A 128 4.45 1.62 13.28
N LEU A 129 3.27 2.07 12.83
CA LEU A 129 2.90 3.49 12.88
C LEU A 129 2.94 4.05 14.30
N ARG A 130 2.43 3.30 15.27
CA ARG A 130 2.49 3.69 16.69
C ARG A 130 3.93 3.79 17.18
N ALA A 131 4.79 2.83 16.81
CA ALA A 131 6.20 2.87 17.16
C ALA A 131 6.92 4.10 16.58
N TRP A 132 6.57 4.52 15.36
CA TRP A 132 7.15 5.71 14.72
C TRP A 132 6.66 7.02 15.32
N LEU A 133 5.39 7.09 15.73
CA LEU A 133 4.78 8.31 16.28
C LEU A 133 5.18 8.60 17.74
N GLY A 134 5.76 7.62 18.44
CA GLY A 134 6.18 7.75 19.84
C GLY A 134 5.00 7.84 20.83
N ASP A 135 5.25 8.50 21.96
CA ASP A 135 4.35 8.46 23.13
C ASP A 135 3.33 9.62 23.22
N ALA A 136 3.09 10.33 22.12
CA ALA A 136 2.10 11.41 22.13
C ALA A 136 0.70 10.86 22.50
N PRO A 137 -0.13 11.60 23.25
CA PRO A 137 -1.45 11.11 23.70
C PRO A 137 -2.35 10.62 22.55
N GLU A 138 -2.28 11.25 21.38
CA GLU A 138 -3.07 10.85 20.21
C GLU A 138 -2.32 9.91 19.24
N ALA A 139 -1.10 9.46 19.56
CA ALA A 139 -0.28 8.62 18.67
C ALA A 139 -1.00 7.32 18.29
N ALA A 140 -1.70 6.70 19.25
CA ALA A 140 -2.48 5.49 19.00
C ALA A 140 -3.61 5.72 17.99
N LEU A 141 -4.44 6.75 18.22
CA LEU A 141 -5.54 7.09 17.31
C LEU A 141 -5.02 7.50 15.93
N ARG A 142 -3.94 8.29 15.86
CA ARG A 142 -3.31 8.67 14.59
C ARG A 142 -2.78 7.45 13.83
N ALA A 143 -2.16 6.50 14.52
CA ALA A 143 -1.69 5.26 13.91
C ALA A 143 -2.85 4.42 13.35
N GLU A 144 -3.94 4.27 14.10
CA GLU A 144 -5.11 3.51 13.67
C GLU A 144 -5.86 4.17 12.50
N LEU A 145 -6.06 5.50 12.54
CA LEU A 145 -6.67 6.25 11.44
C LEU A 145 -5.81 6.14 10.17
N THR A 146 -4.51 6.33 10.32
CA THR A 146 -3.57 6.21 9.19
C THR A 146 -3.58 4.82 8.60
N ALA A 147 -3.46 3.78 9.44
CA ALA A 147 -3.49 2.39 8.99
C ALA A 147 -4.82 2.07 8.28
N SER A 148 -5.95 2.54 8.83
CA SER A 148 -7.26 2.36 8.22
C SER A 148 -7.35 3.01 6.84
N SER A 149 -6.86 4.24 6.70
CA SER A 149 -6.86 4.96 5.42
C SER A 149 -6.00 4.25 4.37
N VAL A 150 -4.76 3.87 4.72
CA VAL A 150 -3.84 3.15 3.82
C VAL A 150 -4.44 1.83 3.37
N ILE A 151 -4.97 1.05 4.31
CA ILE A 151 -5.56 -0.26 4.01
C ILE A 151 -6.84 -0.12 3.18
N THR A 152 -7.62 0.93 3.41
CA THR A 152 -8.80 1.24 2.60
C THR A 152 -8.41 1.57 1.17
N ALA A 153 -7.43 2.46 0.97
CA ALA A 153 -6.89 2.80 -0.35
C ALA A 153 -6.34 1.56 -1.08
N HIS A 154 -5.47 0.81 -0.41
CA HIS A 154 -4.88 -0.42 -0.96
C HIS A 154 -5.95 -1.45 -1.36
N ASN A 155 -6.89 -1.77 -0.46
CA ASN A 155 -7.95 -2.75 -0.73
C ASN A 155 -8.90 -2.29 -1.85
N HIS A 156 -9.18 -0.99 -1.94
CA HIS A 156 -9.97 -0.45 -3.03
C HIS A 156 -9.33 -0.75 -4.39
N VAL A 157 -8.05 -0.40 -4.54
CA VAL A 157 -7.29 -0.63 -5.78
C VAL A 157 -7.14 -2.12 -6.09
N LEU A 158 -6.74 -2.92 -5.10
CA LEU A 158 -6.59 -4.36 -5.28
C LEU A 158 -7.91 -5.01 -5.74
N ARG A 159 -9.03 -4.66 -5.11
CA ARG A 159 -10.34 -5.22 -5.48
C ARG A 159 -10.84 -4.70 -6.84
N SER A 160 -10.51 -3.46 -7.20
CA SER A 160 -10.77 -2.92 -8.55
C SER A 160 -10.04 -3.76 -9.60
N TRP A 161 -8.75 -4.02 -9.41
CA TRP A 161 -7.97 -4.87 -10.30
C TRP A 161 -8.47 -6.32 -10.36
N LEU A 162 -8.86 -6.90 -9.22
CA LEU A 162 -9.43 -8.26 -9.15
C LEU A 162 -10.77 -8.37 -9.91
N ARG A 163 -11.51 -7.26 -10.05
CA ARG A 163 -12.73 -7.16 -10.86
C ARG A 163 -12.46 -6.80 -12.34
N GLY A 164 -11.21 -6.50 -12.69
CA GLY A 164 -10.84 -6.07 -14.04
C GLY A 164 -11.21 -4.61 -14.35
N GLU A 165 -11.41 -3.78 -13.33
CA GLU A 165 -11.82 -2.37 -13.45
C GLU A 165 -10.62 -1.41 -13.57
N THR A 166 -9.40 -1.92 -13.45
CA THR A 166 -8.16 -1.13 -13.46
C THR A 166 -7.13 -1.77 -14.37
N GLU A 167 -6.67 -1.01 -15.37
CA GLU A 167 -5.60 -1.41 -16.29
C GLU A 167 -4.21 -1.18 -15.70
N ASP A 168 -4.02 -0.11 -14.93
CA ASP A 168 -2.77 0.22 -14.24
C ASP A 168 -2.97 0.27 -12.71
N PRO A 169 -2.85 -0.88 -12.03
CA PRO A 169 -3.03 -0.96 -10.59
C PRO A 169 -1.90 -0.31 -9.78
N GLU A 170 -0.70 -0.17 -10.36
CA GLU A 170 0.43 0.45 -9.68
C GLU A 170 0.24 1.97 -9.60
N ALA A 171 -0.11 2.61 -10.72
CA ALA A 171 -0.44 4.03 -10.73
C ALA A 171 -1.68 4.34 -9.86
N ALA A 172 -2.71 3.48 -9.93
CA ALA A 172 -3.90 3.61 -9.09
C ALA A 172 -3.57 3.50 -7.59
N LEU A 173 -2.66 2.60 -7.20
CA LEU A 173 -2.21 2.48 -5.81
C LEU A 173 -1.48 3.73 -5.35
N SER A 174 -0.55 4.26 -6.14
CA SER A 174 0.16 5.50 -5.82
C SER A 174 -0.83 6.65 -5.57
N ALA A 175 -1.78 6.86 -6.49
CA ALA A 175 -2.77 7.92 -6.37
C ALA A 175 -3.69 7.72 -5.15
N ALA A 176 -4.11 6.49 -4.87
CA ALA A 176 -4.94 6.18 -3.71
C ALA A 176 -4.19 6.40 -2.38
N LEU A 177 -2.91 6.05 -2.33
CA LEU A 177 -2.06 6.28 -1.16
C LEU A 177 -1.78 7.77 -0.96
N ASP A 178 -1.58 8.55 -2.02
CA ASP A 178 -1.45 10.00 -1.91
C ASP A 178 -2.68 10.64 -1.27
N LEU A 179 -3.88 10.18 -1.63
CA LEU A 179 -5.14 10.59 -1.00
C LEU A 179 -5.25 10.10 0.46
N ALA A 180 -4.84 8.87 0.75
CA ALA A 180 -4.90 8.31 2.10
C ALA A 180 -3.91 8.97 3.07
N LEU A 181 -2.77 9.42 2.55
CA LEU A 181 -1.65 9.98 3.31
C LEU A 181 -1.61 11.50 3.29
N THR A 182 -2.54 12.19 2.61
CA THR A 182 -2.54 13.67 2.54
C THR A 182 -2.64 14.32 3.93
N GLY A 183 -3.24 13.63 4.90
CA GLY A 183 -3.35 14.07 6.29
C GLY A 183 -2.16 13.70 7.19
N LEU A 184 -1.18 12.95 6.69
CA LEU A 184 0.02 12.52 7.42
C LEU A 184 1.20 13.47 7.30
N GLU A 185 1.13 14.44 6.38
CA GLU A 185 2.14 15.48 6.32
C GLU A 185 2.27 16.08 7.72
N PRO A 186 3.50 16.23 8.26
CA PRO A 186 3.69 16.91 9.53
C PRO A 186 2.93 18.21 9.39
N ARG A 187 1.93 18.43 10.26
CA ARG A 187 1.32 19.73 10.39
C ARG A 187 2.49 20.63 10.73
N ARG A 188 3.08 21.29 9.72
CA ARG A 188 4.20 22.21 9.91
C ARG A 188 3.74 23.05 11.07
N ALA A 189 4.44 22.98 12.20
CA ALA A 189 4.16 23.86 13.31
C ALA A 189 4.04 25.23 12.65
N ALA A 190 2.86 25.86 12.78
CA ALA A 190 2.64 27.15 12.18
C ALA A 190 3.80 28.01 12.66
N LEU A 191 4.73 28.33 11.76
CA LEU A 191 5.85 29.16 12.10
C LEU A 191 5.21 30.45 12.62
N PRO A 192 5.57 30.93 13.82
CA PRO A 192 4.93 32.10 14.39
C PRO A 192 5.28 33.32 13.54
N GLY A 193 4.44 33.61 12.54
CA GLY A 193 4.60 34.70 11.59
C GLY A 193 4.52 34.28 10.12
N PRO A 194 4.30 35.24 9.20
CA PRO A 194 4.30 34.99 7.76
C PRO A 194 5.68 34.53 7.29
N VAL A 195 5.75 33.34 6.71
CA VAL A 195 6.98 32.78 6.13
C VAL A 195 7.00 33.08 4.64
N THR A 196 8.05 33.76 4.18
CA THR A 196 8.31 33.97 2.76
C THR A 196 9.37 32.96 2.30
N VAL A 197 9.01 32.08 1.36
CA VAL A 197 9.96 31.13 0.74
C VAL A 197 10.48 31.74 -0.56
N VAL A 198 11.81 31.86 -0.68
CA VAL A 198 12.48 32.36 -1.89
C VAL A 198 13.14 31.19 -2.59
N VAL A 199 12.70 30.89 -3.81
CA VAL A 199 13.27 29.84 -4.66
C VAL A 199 14.05 30.52 -5.78
N THR A 200 15.33 30.15 -5.93
CA THR A 200 16.19 30.64 -7.03
C THR A 200 16.53 29.48 -7.94
N THR A 201 16.41 29.65 -9.24
CA THR A 201 16.83 28.64 -10.23
C THR A 201 18.24 28.99 -10.71
N GLY A 202 19.28 28.41 -10.10
CA GLY A 202 20.70 28.65 -10.43
C GLY A 202 21.65 28.29 -9.29
N THR A 203 22.96 28.49 -9.47
CA THR A 203 24.00 28.30 -8.43
C THR A 203 24.19 29.56 -7.57
N THR A 204 23.11 30.26 -7.25
CA THR A 204 23.19 31.49 -6.47
C THR A 204 23.52 31.16 -5.02
N ASP A 205 24.60 31.76 -4.53
CA ASP A 205 25.05 31.60 -3.15
C ASP A 205 24.00 32.08 -2.14
N VAL A 206 23.85 31.35 -1.04
CA VAL A 206 22.81 31.59 -0.02
C VAL A 206 22.96 32.98 0.59
N ASP A 207 24.19 33.43 0.84
CA ASP A 207 24.43 34.77 1.40
C ASP A 207 24.03 35.89 0.44
N ALA A 208 24.20 35.67 -0.87
CA ALA A 208 23.72 36.60 -1.89
C ALA A 208 22.19 36.69 -1.90
N VAL A 209 21.48 35.55 -1.77
CA VAL A 209 20.01 35.51 -1.68
C VAL A 209 19.53 36.20 -0.41
N VAL A 210 20.13 35.91 0.75
CA VAL A 210 19.79 36.56 2.02
C VAL A 210 20.01 38.07 1.93
N GLY A 211 21.11 38.50 1.31
CA GLY A 211 21.39 39.92 1.06
C GLY A 211 20.35 40.61 0.16
N GLN A 212 19.89 39.94 -0.89
CA GLN A 212 18.83 40.45 -1.77
C GLN A 212 17.50 40.59 -1.03
N VAL A 213 17.09 39.57 -0.28
CA VAL A 213 15.85 39.59 0.52
C VAL A 213 15.91 40.69 1.58
N ARG A 214 17.03 40.82 2.30
CA ARG A 214 17.20 41.87 3.31
C ARG A 214 17.09 43.27 2.69
N ARG A 215 17.67 43.50 1.51
CA ARG A 215 17.54 44.78 0.79
C ARG A 215 16.11 45.05 0.36
N ALA A 216 15.40 44.04 -0.17
CA ALA A 216 14.02 44.18 -0.59
C ALA A 216 13.07 44.51 0.57
N LEU A 217 13.30 43.92 1.75
CA LEU A 217 12.50 44.17 2.95
C LEU A 217 12.80 45.52 3.62
N LEU A 218 14.01 46.05 3.48
CA LEU A 218 14.43 47.33 4.09
C LEU A 218 14.27 48.54 3.15
N ALA A 219 13.90 48.33 1.89
CA ALA A 219 13.63 49.40 0.96
C ALA A 219 12.33 50.15 1.37
N PRO A 220 12.36 51.48 1.52
CA PRO A 220 11.16 52.24 1.85
C PRO A 220 10.18 52.22 0.66
N GLY A 221 9.10 51.44 0.79
CA GLY A 221 7.94 51.45 -0.09
C GLY A 221 7.81 50.24 -1.01
N SER A 222 7.31 49.12 -0.48
CA SER A 222 6.65 48.07 -1.27
C SER A 222 5.67 47.29 -0.39
N GLY A 223 4.42 47.79 -0.32
CA GLY A 223 3.28 46.96 0.04
C GLY A 223 3.00 45.90 -1.06
N PRO A 224 2.09 44.95 -0.83
CA PRO A 224 1.92 43.79 -1.71
C PRO A 224 1.21 44.20 -3.00
N GLY A 225 1.82 43.95 -4.17
CA GLY A 225 1.19 44.27 -5.44
C GLY A 225 1.95 43.81 -6.69
N HIS A 226 1.57 42.63 -7.19
CA HIS A 226 1.49 42.16 -8.59
C HIS A 226 2.71 42.24 -9.54
N GLY A 227 2.97 41.10 -10.18
CA GLY A 227 3.79 41.00 -11.40
C GLY A 227 3.81 39.58 -11.96
N VAL A 228 2.69 39.13 -12.55
CA VAL A 228 2.67 38.01 -13.50
C VAL A 228 3.38 38.47 -14.78
N PRO A 229 4.24 37.67 -15.42
CA PRO A 229 4.94 38.11 -16.62
C PRO A 229 4.00 38.00 -17.85
N GLU A 230 3.67 39.15 -18.44
CA GLU A 230 2.98 39.22 -19.73
C GLU A 230 3.98 39.01 -20.88
N THR A 231 3.67 38.02 -21.71
CA THR A 231 4.30 37.67 -22.98
C THR A 231 4.15 38.83 -23.97
N ARG A 232 5.26 39.38 -24.49
CA ARG A 232 5.21 40.35 -25.60
C ARG A 232 5.43 39.67 -26.94
N GLU A 233 4.36 39.61 -27.74
CA GLU A 233 4.39 39.45 -29.20
C GLU A 233 5.12 40.63 -29.87
N ARG A 234 5.84 40.32 -30.95
CA ARG A 234 6.41 41.30 -31.90
C ARG A 234 5.31 41.90 -32.78
N PRO A 235 5.53 43.11 -33.32
CA PRO A 235 5.14 43.33 -34.71
C PRO A 235 6.24 43.94 -35.58
N ALA A 236 5.98 43.77 -36.88
CA ALA A 236 6.82 44.01 -38.02
C ALA A 236 7.03 45.49 -38.37
N GLY A 237 8.14 45.74 -39.03
CA GLY A 237 8.51 46.92 -39.80
C GLY A 237 9.69 46.56 -40.69
#